data_AF-A0A2G6EY88-F1
#
_entry.id   AF-A0A2G6EY88-F1
#
_cell.length_a   1.000
_cell.length_b   1.000
_cell.length_c   1.000
_cell.angle_alpha   90.00
_cell.angle_beta   90.00
_cell.angle_gamma   90.00
#
_symmetry.space_group_name_H-M   'P 1'
#
loop_
_entity.id
_entity.type
_entity.pdbx_description
1 polymer ?
#
loop_
_entity_poly.entity_id
_entity_poly.type
_entity_poly.pdbx_seq_one_letter_code
_entity_poly.pdbx_strand_id
1 'polypeptide(L)'
;MEKIVIGIAGGTGSGKTSISNMIVEDLKKYGCNLVLLEQDSYYKDNRELDFESRTKLNYDHPDSIDFELLIDHVKKLKDGVNIDKPIYDFTTHLRTEEKEVLEAQDIIIVEGILLYAVEELRDLFDVKIFVDTDDDI
;
A
#
# COMPACT_ATOMS: atom_id res chain seq x y z
N MET A 1 1.99 21.55 -9.01
CA MET A 1 3.27 21.06 -8.47
C MET A 1 3.41 19.63 -8.93
N GLU A 2 4.61 19.16 -9.26
CA GLU A 2 4.79 17.74 -9.60
C GLU A 2 4.62 16.93 -8.32
N LYS A 3 3.79 15.88 -8.36
CA LYS A 3 3.51 15.04 -7.20
C LYS A 3 4.64 14.05 -6.99
N ILE A 4 5.01 13.84 -5.73
CA ILE A 4 6.09 12.93 -5.35
C ILE A 4 5.49 11.61 -4.87
N VAL A 5 5.94 10.50 -5.45
CA VAL A 5 5.56 9.14 -5.04
C VAL A 5 6.72 8.48 -4.32
N ILE A 6 6.49 8.06 -3.08
CA ILE A 6 7.48 7.42 -2.21
C ILE A 6 7.06 5.96 -1.98
N GLY A 7 7.91 5.02 -2.38
CA GLY A 7 7.78 3.62 -2.00
C GLY A 7 8.50 3.34 -0.68
N ILE A 8 7.86 2.61 0.23
CA ILE A 8 8.45 2.09 1.47
C ILE A 8 8.23 0.59 1.51
N ALA A 9 9.28 -0.19 1.27
CA ALA A 9 9.21 -1.65 1.30
C ALA A 9 10.08 -2.24 2.40
N GLY A 10 9.83 -3.49 2.77
CA GLY A 10 10.59 -4.22 3.78
C GLY A 10 9.85 -5.50 4.19
N GLY A 11 10.52 -6.40 4.90
CA GLY A 11 9.92 -7.63 5.39
C GLY A 11 8.72 -7.40 6.33
N THR A 12 7.90 -8.43 6.51
CA THR A 12 6.91 -8.45 7.61
C THR A 12 7.65 -8.32 8.94
N GLY A 13 7.15 -7.47 9.85
CA GLY A 13 7.80 -7.24 11.14
C GLY A 13 9.01 -6.29 11.12
N SER A 14 9.50 -5.84 9.97
CA SER A 14 10.71 -5.00 9.89
C SER A 14 10.56 -3.58 10.47
N GLY A 15 9.34 -3.18 10.87
CA GLY A 15 9.05 -1.84 11.36
C GLY A 15 8.68 -0.83 10.28
N LYS A 16 8.52 -1.26 9.02
CA LYS A 16 8.10 -0.40 7.89
C LYS A 16 6.87 0.45 8.19
N THR A 17 5.83 -0.11 8.81
CA THR A 17 4.60 0.62 9.14
C THR A 17 4.83 1.70 10.20
N SER A 18 5.68 1.41 11.18
CA SER A 18 6.08 2.41 12.17
C SER A 18 6.86 3.55 11.53
N ILE A 19 7.79 3.23 10.62
CA ILE A 19 8.57 4.24 9.87
C ILE A 19 7.66 5.08 8.97
N SER A 20 6.74 4.45 8.22
CA SER A 20 5.76 5.16 7.39
C SER A 20 4.93 6.13 8.23
N ASN A 21 4.40 5.70 9.37
CA ASN A 21 3.62 6.56 10.26
C ASN A 21 4.45 7.74 10.80
N MET A 22 5.72 7.50 11.19
CA MET A 22 6.62 8.58 11.62
C MET A 22 6.88 9.59 10.51
N ILE A 23 7.12 9.13 9.27
CA ILE A 23 7.31 10.00 8.11
C ILE A 23 6.04 10.82 7.85
N VAL A 24 4.87 10.18 7.90
CA VAL A 24 3.57 10.85 7.73
C VAL A 24 3.35 11.94 8.77
N GLU A 25 3.59 11.64 10.04
CA GLU A 25 3.44 12.60 11.14
C GLU A 25 4.41 13.78 11.00
N ASP A 26 5.67 13.52 10.66
CA ASP A 26 6.67 14.57 10.51
C ASP A 26 6.38 15.47 9.31
N LEU A 27 6.02 14.91 8.15
CA LEU A 27 5.62 15.69 6.98
C LEU A 27 4.39 16.56 7.26
N LYS A 28 3.40 16.05 8.00
CA LYS A 28 2.24 16.83 8.45
C LYS A 28 2.65 18.01 9.34
N LYS A 29 3.64 17.84 10.23
CA LYS A 29 4.17 18.94 11.07
C LYS A 29 4.82 20.05 10.23
N TYR A 30 5.38 19.72 9.08
CA TYR A 30 5.90 20.69 8.10
C TYR A 30 4.83 21.30 7.19
N GLY A 31 3.55 20.95 7.39
CA GLY A 31 2.43 21.47 6.60
C GLY A 31 2.27 20.80 5.23
N CYS A 32 2.90 19.65 5.01
CA CYS A 32 2.71 18.86 3.80
C CYS A 32 1.43 18.03 3.91
N ASN A 33 0.63 18.06 2.84
CA ASN A 33 -0.48 17.12 2.69
C ASN A 33 -0.01 15.88 1.93
N LEU A 34 -0.51 14.71 2.34
CA LEU A 34 -0.11 13.44 1.77
C LEU A 34 -1.24 12.41 1.85
N VAL A 35 -1.11 11.35 1.06
CA VAL A 35 -1.92 10.12 1.18
C VAL A 35 -1.01 8.91 1.41
N LEU A 36 -1.52 7.92 2.14
CA LEU A 36 -0.87 6.63 2.39
C LEU A 36 -1.70 5.52 1.74
N LEU A 37 -1.03 4.66 0.97
CA LEU A 37 -1.59 3.45 0.38
C LEU A 37 -0.84 2.26 0.95
N GLU A 38 -1.52 1.48 1.77
CA GLU A 38 -1.01 0.23 2.31
C GLU A 38 -1.31 -0.91 1.31
N GLN A 39 -0.27 -1.64 0.87
CA GLN A 39 -0.39 -2.78 -0.05
C GLN A 39 -1.41 -3.82 0.44
N ASP A 40 -1.51 -4.00 1.77
CA ASP A 40 -2.45 -4.95 2.37
C ASP A 40 -3.92 -4.56 2.11
N SER A 41 -4.23 -3.29 1.89
CA SER A 41 -5.57 -2.88 1.46
C SER A 41 -5.94 -3.45 0.08
N TYR A 42 -4.93 -3.83 -0.71
CA TYR A 42 -5.06 -4.31 -2.08
C TYR A 42 -4.95 -5.84 -2.20
N TYR A 43 -5.06 -6.61 -1.11
CA TYR A 43 -5.30 -8.06 -1.23
C TYR A 43 -6.51 -8.33 -2.14
N LYS A 44 -6.42 -9.34 -3.00
CA LYS A 44 -7.51 -9.74 -3.90
C LYS A 44 -8.75 -10.15 -3.11
N ASP A 45 -9.91 -9.81 -3.65
CA ASP A 45 -11.19 -10.12 -3.03
C ASP A 45 -11.62 -11.54 -3.39
N ASN A 46 -11.28 -12.51 -2.55
CA ASN A 46 -11.52 -13.93 -2.81
C ASN A 46 -12.90 -14.39 -2.27
N ARG A 47 -13.97 -13.60 -2.48
CA ARG A 47 -15.32 -13.87 -1.93
C ARG A 47 -15.98 -15.12 -2.48
N GLU A 48 -15.49 -15.62 -3.59
CA GLU A 48 -15.86 -16.91 -4.18
C GLU A 48 -15.38 -18.11 -3.36
N LEU A 49 -14.34 -17.93 -2.53
CA LEU A 49 -13.83 -18.96 -1.64
C LEU A 49 -14.55 -18.94 -0.30
N ASP A 50 -14.75 -20.12 0.29
CA ASP A 50 -15.21 -20.20 1.68
C ASP A 50 -14.16 -19.67 2.66
N PHE A 51 -14.56 -19.47 3.93
CA PHE A 51 -13.66 -18.93 4.94
C PHE A 51 -12.43 -19.83 5.19
N GLU A 52 -12.63 -21.15 5.24
CA GLU A 52 -11.54 -22.09 5.51
C GLU A 52 -10.49 -22.14 4.38
N SER A 53 -10.92 -21.93 3.14
CA SER A 53 -10.03 -21.88 1.99
C SER A 53 -9.23 -20.57 1.97
N ARG A 54 -9.85 -19.45 2.33
CA ARG A 54 -9.18 -18.14 2.41
C ARG A 54 -8.08 -18.11 3.45
N THR A 55 -8.28 -18.72 4.62
CA THR A 55 -7.26 -18.78 5.68
C THR A 55 -6.03 -19.60 5.29
N LYS A 56 -6.11 -20.42 4.23
CA LYS A 56 -5.00 -21.23 3.71
C LYS A 56 -4.21 -20.55 2.58
N LEU A 57 -4.65 -19.38 2.12
CA LEU A 57 -3.95 -18.64 1.07
C LEU A 57 -2.62 -18.10 1.59
N ASN A 58 -1.61 -18.06 0.70
CA ASN A 58 -0.35 -17.39 0.99
C ASN A 58 -0.48 -15.90 0.64
N TYR A 59 -0.68 -15.07 1.66
CA TYR A 59 -0.81 -13.63 1.50
C TYR A 59 0.54 -12.93 1.20
N ASP A 60 1.67 -13.59 1.44
CA ASP A 60 3.00 -13.07 1.06
C ASP A 60 3.39 -13.40 -0.39
N HIS A 61 2.52 -14.08 -1.15
CA HIS A 61 2.74 -14.35 -2.56
C HIS A 61 2.27 -13.17 -3.43
N PRO A 62 3.00 -12.74 -4.47
CA PRO A 62 2.57 -11.65 -5.35
C PRO A 62 1.15 -11.80 -5.92
N ASP A 63 0.72 -13.02 -6.21
CA ASP A 63 -0.63 -13.29 -6.74
C ASP A 63 -1.77 -12.96 -5.74
N SER A 64 -1.48 -12.82 -4.45
CA SER A 64 -2.46 -12.43 -3.44
C SER A 64 -2.85 -10.95 -3.56
N ILE A 65 -2.03 -10.13 -4.22
CA ILE A 65 -2.18 -8.69 -4.33
C ILE A 65 -2.77 -8.33 -5.69
N ASP A 66 -3.68 -7.36 -5.67
CA ASP A 66 -4.23 -6.69 -6.84
C ASP A 66 -3.33 -5.51 -7.25
N PHE A 67 -2.16 -5.84 -7.79
CA PHE A 67 -1.19 -4.83 -8.21
C PHE A 67 -1.72 -3.95 -9.35
N GLU A 68 -2.59 -4.46 -10.20
CA GLU A 68 -3.24 -3.69 -11.25
C GLU A 68 -4.03 -2.52 -10.66
N LEU A 69 -4.87 -2.80 -9.64
CA LEU A 69 -5.61 -1.75 -8.94
C LEU A 69 -4.70 -0.79 -8.18
N LEU A 70 -3.66 -1.30 -7.51
CA LEU A 70 -2.69 -0.44 -6.78
C LEU A 70 -1.97 0.52 -7.74
N ILE A 71 -1.49 0.02 -8.88
CA ILE A 71 -0.83 0.81 -9.91
C ILE A 71 -1.78 1.86 -10.48
N ASP A 72 -3.01 1.50 -10.82
CA ASP A 72 -4.02 2.43 -11.31
C ASP A 72 -4.31 3.54 -10.29
N HIS A 73 -4.44 3.19 -9.02
CA HIS A 73 -4.64 4.15 -7.94
C HIS A 73 -3.47 5.12 -7.75
N VAL A 74 -2.23 4.63 -7.82
CA VAL A 74 -1.02 5.48 -7.77
C VAL A 74 -1.01 6.45 -8.96
N LYS A 75 -1.30 5.98 -10.18
CA LYS A 75 -1.36 6.83 -11.38
C LYS A 75 -2.45 7.89 -11.28
N LYS A 76 -3.67 7.51 -10.87
CA LYS A 76 -4.78 8.45 -10.65
C LYS A 76 -4.41 9.54 -9.66
N LEU A 77 -3.84 9.16 -8.51
CA LEU A 77 -3.40 10.14 -7.53
C LEU A 77 -2.32 11.07 -8.09
N LYS A 78 -1.36 10.53 -8.86
CA LYS A 78 -0.32 11.31 -9.56
C LYS A 78 -0.92 12.31 -10.57
N ASP A 79 -2.04 11.95 -11.19
CA ASP A 79 -2.79 12.80 -12.12
C ASP A 79 -3.76 13.77 -11.44
N GLY A 80 -3.81 13.81 -10.10
CA GLY A 80 -4.72 14.68 -9.36
C GLY A 80 -6.16 14.16 -9.23
N VAL A 81 -6.37 12.88 -9.50
CA VAL A 81 -7.67 12.22 -9.41
C VAL A 81 -7.81 11.50 -8.07
N ASN A 82 -8.91 11.77 -7.37
CA ASN A 82 -9.25 11.09 -6.12
C ASN A 82 -9.54 9.60 -6.38
N ILE A 83 -9.31 8.76 -5.38
CA ILE A 83 -9.54 7.31 -5.48
C ILE A 83 -10.45 6.83 -4.36
N ASP A 84 -11.12 5.71 -4.61
CA ASP A 84 -11.83 4.95 -3.58
C ASP A 84 -10.93 3.77 -3.16
N LYS A 85 -10.08 3.98 -2.15
CA LYS A 85 -9.16 2.94 -1.66
C LYS A 85 -9.97 1.81 -1.02
N PRO A 86 -9.74 0.53 -1.41
CA PRO A 86 -10.37 -0.60 -0.75
C PRO A 86 -10.02 -0.65 0.73
N ILE A 87 -10.94 -1.14 1.56
CA ILE A 87 -10.68 -1.49 2.95
C ILE A 87 -10.64 -3.01 3.02
N TYR A 88 -9.55 -3.56 3.57
CA TYR A 88 -9.40 -5.00 3.74
C TYR A 88 -9.63 -5.41 5.19
N ASP A 89 -10.55 -6.36 5.41
CA ASP A 89 -10.83 -6.95 6.72
C ASP A 89 -10.05 -8.24 6.90
N PHE A 90 -9.01 -8.18 7.74
CA PHE A 90 -8.16 -9.30 8.07
C PHE A 90 -8.86 -10.41 8.87
N THR A 91 -10.00 -10.11 9.52
CA THR A 91 -10.78 -11.09 10.26
C THR A 91 -11.54 -12.01 9.31
N THR A 92 -12.07 -11.44 8.23
CA THR A 92 -12.85 -12.17 7.23
C THR A 92 -12.05 -12.56 6.01
N HIS A 93 -10.83 -12.02 5.84
CA HIS A 93 -9.98 -12.18 4.66
C HIS A 93 -10.64 -11.71 3.35
N LEU A 94 -11.33 -10.55 3.40
CA LEU A 94 -12.04 -9.95 2.26
C LEU A 94 -11.84 -8.45 2.18
N ARG A 95 -12.13 -7.90 1.01
CA ARG A 95 -12.46 -6.47 0.92
C ARG A 95 -13.86 -6.24 1.49
N THR A 96 -14.03 -5.14 2.20
CA THR A 96 -15.36 -4.69 2.60
C THR A 96 -16.07 -4.02 1.42
N GLU A 97 -17.39 -3.83 1.54
CA GLU A 97 -18.16 -3.03 0.56
C GLU A 97 -17.84 -1.52 0.68
N GLU A 98 -17.33 -1.11 1.85
CA GLU A 98 -16.95 0.26 2.13
C GLU A 98 -15.57 0.57 1.52
N LYS A 99 -15.38 1.83 1.16
CA LYS A 99 -14.12 2.32 0.62
C LYS A 99 -13.74 3.62 1.30
N GLU A 100 -12.45 3.82 1.45
CA GLU A 100 -11.88 5.07 1.95
C GLU A 100 -11.63 6.01 0.77
N VAL A 101 -12.29 7.17 0.76
CA VAL A 101 -12.04 8.19 -0.27
C VAL A 101 -10.73 8.90 0.06
N LEU A 102 -9.74 8.75 -0.81
CA LEU A 102 -8.48 9.48 -0.71
C LEU A 102 -8.45 10.63 -1.72
N GLU A 103 -8.34 11.85 -1.20
CA GLU A 103 -8.13 13.04 -2.01
C GLU A 103 -6.70 13.11 -2.53
N ALA A 104 -6.53 13.51 -3.79
CA ALA A 104 -5.23 13.50 -4.41
C ALA A 104 -4.31 14.61 -3.84
N GLN A 105 -3.29 14.23 -3.07
CA GLN A 105 -2.34 15.15 -2.43
C GLN A 105 -1.02 15.31 -3.21
N ASP A 106 -0.14 16.19 -2.73
CA ASP A 106 1.18 16.44 -3.34
C ASP A 106 2.20 15.31 -3.09
N ILE A 107 2.02 14.58 -1.98
CA ILE A 107 2.87 13.43 -1.61
C ILE A 107 2.01 12.17 -1.54
N ILE A 108 2.46 11.12 -2.22
CA ILE A 108 1.81 9.81 -2.24
C ILE A 108 2.80 8.81 -1.65
N ILE A 109 2.45 8.20 -0.52
CA ILE A 109 3.27 7.14 0.10
C ILE A 109 2.61 5.81 -0.19
N VAL A 110 3.39 4.85 -0.67
CA VAL A 110 2.97 3.46 -0.85
C VAL A 110 3.84 2.58 0.04
N GLU A 111 3.23 1.80 0.92
CA GLU A 111 3.94 0.88 1.81
C GLU A 111 3.53 -0.56 1.54
N GLY A 112 4.49 -1.48 1.50
CA GLY A 112 4.18 -2.90 1.33
C GLY A 112 5.38 -3.82 1.32
N ILE A 113 5.14 -5.11 1.51
CA ILE A 113 6.20 -6.13 1.56
C ILE A 113 6.73 -6.53 0.17
N LEU A 114 5.99 -6.24 -0.91
CA LEU A 114 6.28 -6.72 -2.26
C LEU A 114 6.34 -5.60 -3.32
N LEU A 115 6.34 -4.32 -2.90
CA LEU A 115 6.28 -3.19 -3.83
C LEU A 115 7.38 -3.25 -4.90
N TYR A 116 8.60 -3.58 -4.47
CA TYR A 116 9.77 -3.65 -5.36
C TYR A 116 9.90 -4.97 -6.09
N ALA A 117 8.96 -5.91 -5.95
CA ALA A 117 8.89 -7.07 -6.84
C ALA A 117 8.30 -6.69 -8.22
N VAL A 118 7.46 -5.66 -8.27
CA VAL A 118 6.70 -5.26 -9.48
C VAL A 118 7.39 -4.10 -10.19
N GLU A 119 7.85 -4.33 -11.43
CA GLU A 119 8.60 -3.35 -12.22
C GLU A 119 7.84 -2.05 -12.47
N GLU A 120 6.60 -2.17 -12.94
CA GLU A 120 5.77 -1.00 -13.22
C GLU A 120 5.55 -0.11 -11.99
N LEU A 121 5.40 -0.72 -10.81
CA LEU A 121 5.27 0.03 -9.57
C LEU A 121 6.60 0.70 -9.17
N ARG A 122 7.74 0.03 -9.38
CA ARG A 122 9.07 0.63 -9.18
C ARG A 122 9.28 1.85 -10.09
N ASP A 123 8.77 1.84 -11.30
CA ASP A 123 8.95 2.94 -12.25
C ASP A 123 8.08 4.16 -11.91
N LEU A 124 7.03 3.97 -11.10
CA LEU A 124 6.20 5.06 -10.59
C LEU A 124 6.81 5.81 -9.40
N PHE A 125 7.75 5.19 -8.67
CA PHE A 125 8.34 5.77 -7.47
C PHE A 125 9.49 6.73 -7.77
N ASP A 126 9.38 7.96 -7.26
CA ASP A 126 10.43 8.97 -7.29
C ASP A 126 11.47 8.72 -6.19
N VAL A 127 11.03 8.18 -5.06
CA VAL A 127 11.88 7.78 -3.92
C VAL A 127 11.56 6.34 -3.52
N LYS A 128 12.60 5.53 -3.31
CA LYS A 128 12.48 4.12 -2.89
C LYS A 128 13.23 3.92 -1.59
N ILE A 129 12.51 3.61 -0.53
CA ILE A 129 13.03 3.27 0.80
C ILE A 129 12.85 1.76 1.00
N PHE A 130 13.92 1.07 1.42
CA PHE A 130 13.85 -0.32 1.86
C PHE A 130 14.25 -0.38 3.34
N VAL A 131 13.36 -0.90 4.16
CA VAL A 131 13.56 -1.10 5.60
C VAL A 131 14.05 -2.53 5.79
N ASP A 132 15.34 -2.63 6.07
CA ASP A 132 16.05 -3.88 6.31
C ASP A 132 16.30 -4.04 7.82
N THR A 133 15.91 -5.20 8.35
CA THR A 133 16.06 -5.57 9.76
C THR A 133 16.42 -7.04 9.80
N ASP A 134 17.34 -7.44 10.68
CA ASP A 134 17.74 -8.84 10.82
C ASP A 134 16.53 -9.73 11.21
N ASP A 135 16.45 -10.94 10.64
CA ASP A 135 15.34 -11.88 10.83
C ASP A 135 15.18 -12.39 12.27
N ASP A 136 16.15 -12.14 13.15
CA ASP A 136 16.23 -12.62 14.54
C ASP A 136 15.83 -11.58 15.61
N ILE A 137 15.26 -10.44 15.20
CA ILE A 137 14.78 -9.35 16.07
C ILE A 137 13.27 -9.44 16.33
#